data_AF-A0A2H0YFI5-F1
#
_entry.id   AF-A0A2H0YFI5-F1
#
_cell.length_a   1.000
_cell.length_b   1.000
_cell.length_c   1.000
_cell.angle_alpha   90.00
_cell.angle_beta   90.00
_cell.angle_gamma   90.00
#
_symmetry.space_group_name_H-M   'P 1'
#
loop_
_entity.id
_entity.type
_entity.pdbx_description
1 polymer ?
#
loop_
_entity_poly.entity_id
_entity_poly.type
_entity_poly.pdbx_seq_one_letter_code
_entity_poly.pdbx_strand_id
1 'polypeptide(L)'
;MTQEKPSNLAASVRQRLLNIIRETGDDANLIWTRYANERLLYRLSVSEHAWDFILKGAMLFTAWTGQSYRPTVDVDFLGHGEDGSERLVKVFRTVCAVDVEPDGLEFNAHSVKAAPIREAQEYQGQRVTMTASLGKARIPIQVDVGFGDVVTPKAGIISYPTLLDVLSHLRDFLLPPLRAASGTAPVPFNWSAGGPWVPEKSDITPR
;
A
#
# COMPACT_ATOMS: atom_id res chain seq x y z
N MET A 1 32.16 23.48 7.41
CA MET A 1 31.52 22.42 6.62
C MET A 1 30.60 21.64 7.56
N THR A 2 29.31 21.96 7.53
CA THR A 2 28.28 21.32 8.34
C THR A 2 28.10 19.89 7.83
N GLN A 3 28.41 18.90 8.66
CA GLN A 3 28.05 17.51 8.36
C GLN A 3 26.53 17.40 8.43
N GLU A 4 25.87 17.32 7.27
CA GLU A 4 24.48 16.89 7.20
C GLU A 4 24.40 15.47 7.77
N LYS A 5 23.66 15.30 8.87
CA LYS A 5 23.29 13.97 9.36
C LYS A 5 22.64 13.23 8.18
N PRO A 6 23.04 11.98 7.87
CA PRO A 6 22.34 11.22 6.85
C PRO A 6 20.87 11.17 7.26
N SER A 7 20.01 11.74 6.42
CA SER A 7 18.57 11.65 6.54
C SER A 7 18.23 10.18 6.74
N ASN A 8 17.81 9.80 7.96
CA ASN A 8 17.34 8.45 8.21
C ASN A 8 15.97 8.34 7.55
N LEU A 9 15.97 8.04 6.25
CA LEU A 9 14.79 7.95 5.42
C LEU A 9 13.74 7.04 6.05
N ALA A 10 14.16 5.90 6.58
CA ALA A 10 13.27 4.98 7.30
C ALA A 10 12.61 5.66 8.51
N ALA A 11 13.33 6.48 9.28
CA ALA A 11 12.75 7.26 10.37
C ALA A 11 11.79 8.35 9.86
N SER A 12 12.10 9.00 8.73
CA SER A 12 11.24 10.01 8.11
C SER A 12 9.92 9.40 7.61
N VAL A 13 10.00 8.30 6.85
CA VAL A 13 8.84 7.51 6.40
C VAL A 13 8.03 7.02 7.60
N ARG A 14 8.70 6.49 8.62
CA ARG A 14 8.05 6.07 9.88
C ARG A 14 7.30 7.22 10.53
N GLN A 15 7.89 8.40 10.60
CA GLN A 15 7.26 9.58 11.19
C GLN A 15 6.02 10.02 10.39
N ARG A 16 6.07 9.97 9.05
CA ARG A 16 4.92 10.26 8.18
C ARG A 16 3.79 9.27 8.40
N LEU A 17 4.08 7.98 8.48
CA LEU A 17 3.07 6.95 8.77
C LEU A 17 2.46 7.12 10.17
N LEU A 18 3.27 7.50 11.18
CA LEU A 18 2.76 7.84 12.52
C LEU A 18 1.88 9.09 12.55
N ASN A 19 2.04 10.02 11.61
CA ASN A 19 1.12 11.16 11.47
C ASN A 19 -0.22 10.68 10.94
N ILE A 20 -0.22 9.89 9.86
CA ILE A 20 -1.43 9.28 9.28
C ILE A 20 -2.21 8.49 10.34
N ILE A 21 -1.53 7.62 11.10
CA ILE A 21 -2.17 6.83 12.19
C ILE A 21 -2.86 7.75 13.22
N ARG A 22 -2.23 8.87 13.59
CA ARG A 22 -2.80 9.82 14.56
C ARG A 22 -3.99 10.59 13.98
N GLU A 23 -3.96 10.87 12.70
CA GLU A 23 -5.00 11.61 12.00
C GLU A 23 -6.24 10.76 11.72
N THR A 24 -6.06 9.52 11.29
CA THR A 24 -7.17 8.61 10.95
C THR A 24 -7.69 7.84 12.15
N GLY A 25 -6.86 7.64 13.18
CA GLY A 25 -7.17 6.76 14.31
C GLY A 25 -7.10 5.27 13.97
N ASP A 26 -6.58 4.91 12.80
CA ASP A 26 -6.45 3.52 12.35
C ASP A 26 -5.45 2.73 13.18
N ASP A 27 -5.60 1.40 13.16
CA ASP A 27 -4.61 0.49 13.75
C ASP A 27 -3.25 0.66 13.07
N ALA A 28 -2.21 0.82 13.89
CA ALA A 28 -0.87 1.08 13.40
C ALA A 28 -0.37 -0.05 12.48
N ASN A 29 -0.58 -1.32 12.84
CA ASN A 29 -0.14 -2.47 12.06
C ASN A 29 -0.78 -2.48 10.69
N LEU A 30 -2.06 -2.10 10.61
CA LEU A 30 -2.76 -1.98 9.33
C LEU A 30 -2.12 -0.93 8.41
N ILE A 31 -1.72 0.23 8.93
CA ILE A 31 -1.03 1.26 8.15
C ILE A 31 0.37 0.82 7.73
N TRP A 32 1.15 0.19 8.63
CA TRP A 32 2.47 -0.35 8.29
C TRP A 32 2.38 -1.41 7.18
N THR A 33 1.44 -2.36 7.32
CA THR A 33 1.21 -3.43 6.35
C THR A 33 0.73 -2.86 5.02
N ARG A 34 -0.21 -1.90 5.03
CA ARG A 34 -0.66 -1.24 3.80
C ARG A 34 0.50 -0.58 3.06
N TYR A 35 1.33 0.18 3.75
CA TYR A 35 2.50 0.82 3.13
C TYR A 35 3.45 -0.23 2.54
N ALA A 36 3.74 -1.29 3.28
CA ALA A 36 4.59 -2.37 2.79
C ALA A 36 4.00 -3.06 1.56
N ASN A 37 2.69 -3.31 1.54
CA ASN A 37 1.98 -3.90 0.40
C ASN A 37 2.03 -2.97 -0.82
N GLU A 38 1.78 -1.67 -0.67
CA GLU A 38 1.88 -0.68 -1.75
C GLU A 38 3.29 -0.64 -2.36
N ARG A 39 4.33 -0.74 -1.54
CA ARG A 39 5.73 -0.76 -2.00
C ARG A 39 6.18 -2.10 -2.56
N LEU A 40 5.54 -3.20 -2.17
CA LEU A 40 5.68 -4.51 -2.84
C LEU A 40 5.02 -4.49 -4.22
N LEU A 41 3.81 -3.92 -4.34
CA LEU A 41 3.11 -3.75 -5.63
C LEU A 41 3.93 -2.92 -6.60
N TYR A 42 4.56 -1.84 -6.12
CA TYR A 42 5.46 -1.03 -6.96
C TYR A 42 6.67 -1.82 -7.45
N ARG A 43 7.34 -2.59 -6.57
CA ARG A 43 8.46 -3.45 -6.99
C ARG A 43 8.00 -4.50 -8.02
N LEU A 44 6.83 -5.09 -7.84
CA LEU A 44 6.26 -6.03 -8.79
C LEU A 44 6.00 -5.37 -10.16
N SER A 45 5.40 -4.17 -10.17
CA SER A 45 5.01 -3.49 -11.41
C SER A 45 6.19 -3.03 -12.28
N VAL A 46 7.37 -2.85 -11.69
CA VAL A 46 8.61 -2.51 -12.41
C VAL A 46 9.55 -3.71 -12.58
N SER A 47 9.14 -4.90 -12.12
CA SER A 47 9.90 -6.14 -12.29
C SER A 47 9.59 -6.83 -13.63
N GLU A 48 10.40 -7.83 -13.97
CA GLU A 48 10.12 -8.73 -15.10
C GLU A 48 8.80 -9.51 -14.96
N HIS A 49 8.24 -9.60 -13.76
CA HIS A 49 7.02 -10.33 -13.44
C HIS A 49 5.75 -9.46 -13.42
N ALA A 50 5.82 -8.21 -13.88
CA ALA A 50 4.70 -7.26 -13.83
C ALA A 50 3.42 -7.79 -14.50
N TRP A 51 3.56 -8.61 -15.54
CA TRP A 51 2.44 -9.17 -16.32
C TRP A 51 2.05 -10.59 -15.92
N ASP A 52 2.74 -11.18 -14.94
CA ASP A 52 2.45 -12.54 -14.46
C ASP A 52 1.24 -12.59 -13.52
N PHE A 53 0.80 -11.43 -13.01
CA PHE A 53 -0.23 -11.32 -11.98
C PHE A 53 -1.24 -10.22 -12.27
N ILE A 54 -2.49 -10.47 -11.88
CA ILE A 54 -3.59 -9.49 -11.88
C ILE A 54 -3.99 -9.24 -10.44
N LEU A 55 -3.89 -7.99 -9.99
CA LEU A 55 -4.35 -7.58 -8.66
C LEU A 55 -5.86 -7.80 -8.54
N LYS A 56 -6.30 -8.40 -7.43
CA LYS A 56 -7.71 -8.60 -7.10
C LYS A 56 -7.99 -8.25 -5.64
N GLY A 57 -9.20 -8.55 -5.19
CA GLY A 57 -9.56 -8.48 -3.78
C GLY A 57 -9.66 -7.05 -3.26
N ALA A 58 -9.52 -6.91 -1.95
CA ALA A 58 -9.98 -5.72 -1.26
C ALA A 58 -9.07 -4.48 -1.47
N MET A 59 -7.83 -4.66 -1.94
CA MET A 59 -6.96 -3.54 -2.33
C MET A 59 -7.53 -2.74 -3.50
N LEU A 60 -8.29 -3.36 -4.42
CA LEU A 60 -8.93 -2.66 -5.54
C LEU A 60 -9.97 -1.61 -5.12
N PHE A 61 -10.59 -1.75 -3.93
CA PHE A 61 -11.53 -0.74 -3.43
C PHE A 61 -10.84 0.62 -3.25
N THR A 62 -9.57 0.64 -2.85
CA THR A 62 -8.81 1.89 -2.71
C THR A 62 -8.61 2.54 -4.08
N ALA A 63 -8.34 1.75 -5.13
CA ALA A 63 -8.16 2.25 -6.48
C ALA A 63 -9.46 2.81 -7.08
N TRP A 64 -10.62 2.20 -6.77
CA TRP A 64 -11.91 2.63 -7.34
C TRP A 64 -12.58 3.77 -6.58
N THR A 65 -12.54 3.73 -5.25
CA THR A 65 -13.27 4.70 -4.41
C THR A 65 -12.40 5.85 -3.92
N GLY A 66 -11.06 5.70 -4.01
CA GLY A 66 -10.12 6.61 -3.36
C GLY A 66 -10.17 6.55 -1.83
N GLN A 67 -10.97 5.66 -1.25
CA GLN A 67 -11.13 5.46 0.18
C GLN A 67 -10.72 4.03 0.56
N SER A 68 -9.94 3.91 1.63
CA SER A 68 -9.65 2.61 2.24
C SER A 68 -10.76 2.31 3.24
N TYR A 69 -11.83 1.63 2.81
CA TYR A 69 -12.97 1.31 3.70
C TYR A 69 -12.59 0.29 4.79
N ARG A 70 -11.51 -0.47 4.58
CA ARG A 70 -10.85 -1.33 5.57
C ARG A 70 -9.43 -1.62 5.07
N PRO A 71 -8.37 -1.26 5.80
CA PRO A 71 -7.03 -1.67 5.41
C PRO A 71 -6.96 -3.21 5.32
N THR A 72 -6.49 -3.74 4.20
CA THR A 72 -6.34 -5.19 4.00
C THR A 72 -5.01 -5.64 4.57
N VAL A 73 -4.99 -6.85 5.13
CA VAL A 73 -3.76 -7.44 5.67
C VAL A 73 -2.95 -8.09 4.56
N ASP A 74 -3.65 -8.55 3.53
CA ASP A 74 -3.19 -9.36 2.42
C ASP A 74 -3.28 -8.63 1.08
N VAL A 75 -2.44 -9.11 0.15
CA VAL A 75 -2.47 -8.78 -1.27
C VAL A 75 -3.02 -9.99 -2.02
N ASP A 76 -4.11 -9.83 -2.74
CA ASP A 76 -4.67 -10.91 -3.56
C ASP A 76 -4.28 -10.74 -5.02
N PHE A 77 -3.79 -11.82 -5.63
CA PHE A 77 -3.53 -11.90 -7.06
C PHE A 77 -4.27 -13.07 -7.70
N LEU A 78 -4.56 -12.91 -8.98
CA LEU A 78 -4.68 -14.02 -9.91
C LEU A 78 -3.35 -14.17 -10.63
N GLY A 79 -2.74 -15.34 -10.56
CA GLY A 79 -1.52 -15.68 -11.28
C GLY A 79 -1.80 -16.34 -12.63
N HIS A 80 -0.88 -16.15 -13.57
CA HIS A 80 -0.82 -16.89 -14.83
C HIS A 80 0.36 -17.86 -14.86
N GLY A 81 0.23 -18.92 -15.64
CA GLY A 81 1.26 -19.95 -15.81
C GLY A 81 1.22 -21.02 -14.72
N GLU A 82 2.38 -21.60 -14.42
CA GLU A 82 2.53 -22.68 -13.43
C GLU A 82 2.22 -22.20 -12.01
N ASP A 83 1.43 -23.01 -11.28
CA ASP A 83 0.92 -22.77 -9.91
C ASP A 83 1.87 -23.28 -8.81
N GLY A 84 3.13 -23.55 -9.16
CA GLY A 84 4.12 -24.14 -8.27
C GLY A 84 4.63 -23.18 -7.19
N SER A 85 4.61 -23.62 -5.92
CA SER A 85 5.17 -22.88 -4.79
C SER A 85 6.63 -22.46 -5.02
N GLU A 86 7.44 -23.32 -5.67
CA GLU A 86 8.84 -23.01 -5.98
C GLU A 86 8.99 -21.82 -6.95
N ARG A 87 8.12 -21.74 -7.97
CA ARG A 87 8.10 -20.61 -8.90
C ARG A 87 7.79 -19.32 -8.14
N LEU A 88 6.72 -19.32 -7.34
CA LEU A 88 6.34 -18.15 -6.57
C LEU A 88 7.42 -17.69 -5.59
N VAL A 89 8.14 -18.62 -4.94
CA VAL A 89 9.29 -18.26 -4.10
C VAL A 89 10.37 -17.56 -4.92
N LYS A 90 10.71 -18.05 -6.11
CA LYS A 90 11.70 -17.40 -7.00
C LYS A 90 11.24 -16.00 -7.41
N VAL A 91 10.01 -15.89 -7.90
CA VAL A 91 9.40 -14.63 -8.32
C VAL A 91 9.44 -13.60 -7.20
N PHE A 92 8.90 -13.92 -6.02
CA PHE A 92 8.83 -12.94 -4.93
C PHE A 92 10.19 -12.64 -4.30
N ARG A 93 11.19 -13.53 -4.43
CA ARG A 93 12.59 -13.20 -4.13
C ARG A 93 13.15 -12.15 -5.07
N THR A 94 12.92 -12.31 -6.38
CA THR A 94 13.27 -11.31 -7.39
C THR A 94 12.60 -9.98 -7.08
N VAL A 95 11.29 -9.99 -6.83
CA VAL A 95 10.51 -8.78 -6.48
C VAL A 95 11.07 -8.08 -5.23
N CYS A 96 11.42 -8.83 -4.17
CA CYS A 96 12.02 -8.25 -2.97
C CYS A 96 13.37 -7.56 -3.25
N ALA A 97 14.10 -8.00 -4.26
CA ALA A 97 15.44 -7.52 -4.61
C ALA A 97 15.44 -6.42 -5.70
N VAL A 98 14.28 -6.04 -6.24
CA VAL A 98 14.17 -4.98 -7.24
C VAL A 98 14.67 -3.67 -6.65
N ASP A 99 15.62 -3.06 -7.33
CA ASP A 99 16.14 -1.74 -7.00
C ASP A 99 15.11 -0.68 -7.38
N VAL A 100 14.77 0.17 -6.42
CA VAL A 100 13.73 1.20 -6.53
C VAL A 100 14.20 2.46 -5.83
N GLU A 101 13.56 3.58 -6.14
CA GLU A 101 13.73 4.80 -5.36
C GLU A 101 13.56 4.48 -3.86
N PRO A 102 14.54 4.87 -3.01
CA PRO A 102 14.54 4.54 -1.60
C PRO A 102 13.21 4.90 -0.94
N ASP A 103 12.57 3.90 -0.33
CA ASP A 103 11.28 4.04 0.35
C ASP A 103 11.37 3.67 1.84
N GLY A 104 12.59 3.46 2.33
CA GLY A 104 12.87 3.12 3.73
C GLY A 104 12.47 1.70 4.13
N LEU A 105 11.91 0.89 3.21
CA LEU A 105 11.61 -0.52 3.45
C LEU A 105 12.76 -1.42 2.99
N GLU A 106 13.07 -2.38 3.82
CA GLU A 106 13.98 -3.48 3.50
C GLU A 106 13.17 -4.78 3.42
N PHE A 107 13.05 -5.37 2.23
CA PHE A 107 12.38 -6.65 2.04
C PHE A 107 13.36 -7.80 2.20
N ASN A 108 13.05 -8.76 3.07
CA ASN A 108 13.91 -9.93 3.28
C ASN A 108 13.57 -11.05 2.29
N ALA A 109 14.27 -11.08 1.15
CA ALA A 109 14.12 -12.14 0.13
C ALA A 109 14.32 -13.56 0.68
N HIS A 110 15.20 -13.75 1.67
CA HIS A 110 15.43 -15.06 2.28
C HIS A 110 14.24 -15.55 3.13
N SER A 111 13.37 -14.64 3.56
CA SER A 111 12.16 -14.97 4.33
C SER A 111 11.00 -15.47 3.48
N VAL A 112 11.09 -15.34 2.15
CA VAL A 112 10.02 -15.72 1.22
C VAL A 112 9.75 -17.22 1.30
N LYS A 113 8.50 -17.58 1.58
CA LYS A 113 7.99 -18.96 1.59
C LYS A 113 6.66 -19.01 0.86
N ALA A 114 6.39 -20.09 0.13
CA ALA A 114 5.09 -20.33 -0.48
C ALA A 114 4.55 -21.70 -0.05
N ALA A 115 3.24 -21.80 0.16
CA ALA A 115 2.56 -23.05 0.47
C ALA A 115 1.14 -23.06 -0.12
N PRO A 116 0.60 -24.23 -0.48
CA PRO A 116 -0.78 -24.34 -0.92
C PRO A 116 -1.77 -23.84 0.13
N ILE A 117 -2.80 -23.12 -0.29
CA ILE A 117 -3.94 -22.75 0.55
C ILE A 117 -4.85 -23.97 0.64
N ARG A 118 -4.97 -24.55 1.83
CA ARG A 118 -5.82 -25.72 2.07
C ARG A 118 -7.25 -25.27 2.37
N GLU A 119 -8.04 -25.04 1.33
CA GLU A 119 -9.49 -24.89 1.46
C GLU A 119 -10.21 -26.10 0.84
N ALA A 120 -11.38 -26.44 1.39
CA ALA A 120 -12.08 -27.70 1.17
C ALA A 120 -12.74 -27.86 -0.23
N GLN A 121 -12.49 -26.97 -1.18
CA GLN A 121 -13.06 -26.99 -2.52
C GLN A 121 -12.07 -26.46 -3.57
N GLU A 122 -11.83 -27.29 -4.59
CA GLU A 122 -11.30 -27.11 -5.97
C GLU A 122 -10.42 -25.91 -6.42
N TYR A 123 -10.07 -24.94 -5.58
CA TYR A 123 -9.23 -23.80 -5.97
C TYR A 123 -7.77 -24.04 -5.58
N GLN A 124 -6.90 -24.11 -6.60
CA GLN A 124 -5.45 -24.27 -6.47
C GLN A 124 -4.78 -22.93 -6.09
N GLY A 125 -5.00 -22.46 -4.86
CA GLY A 125 -4.38 -21.23 -4.35
C GLY A 125 -3.01 -21.48 -3.72
N GLN A 126 -2.13 -20.50 -3.80
CA GLN A 126 -0.83 -20.48 -3.12
C GLN A 126 -0.73 -19.24 -2.23
N ARG A 127 -0.32 -19.43 -0.98
CA ARG A 127 0.00 -18.34 -0.05
C ARG A 127 1.49 -18.14 0.00
N VAL A 128 1.93 -16.93 -0.34
CA VAL A 128 3.30 -16.46 -0.20
C VAL A 128 3.38 -15.61 1.06
N THR A 129 4.38 -15.86 1.88
CA THR A 129 4.69 -15.07 3.08
C THR A 129 6.10 -14.55 3.00
N MET A 130 6.31 -13.33 3.49
CA MET A 130 7.63 -12.71 3.61
C MET A 130 7.63 -11.68 4.75
N THR A 131 8.79 -11.08 5.00
CA THR A 131 8.96 -10.03 5.99
C THR A 131 9.61 -8.82 5.33
N ALA A 132 9.09 -7.62 5.61
CA ALA A 132 9.79 -6.36 5.41
C ALA A 132 10.14 -5.71 6.75
N SER A 133 11.08 -4.77 6.73
CA SER A 133 11.39 -3.92 7.89
C SER A 133 11.42 -2.44 7.52
N LEU A 134 10.89 -1.62 8.42
CA LEU A 134 11.01 -0.16 8.37
C LEU A 134 11.76 0.31 9.62
N GLY A 135 13.07 0.46 9.48
CA GLY A 135 13.98 0.59 10.63
C GLY A 135 13.88 -0.64 11.55
N LYS A 136 13.44 -0.45 12.79
CA LYS A 136 13.29 -1.56 13.77
C LYS A 136 11.92 -2.26 13.70
N ALA A 137 10.96 -1.71 12.96
CA ALA A 137 9.63 -2.31 12.85
C ALA A 137 9.66 -3.46 11.85
N ARG A 138 9.29 -4.67 12.30
CA ARG A 138 9.16 -5.86 11.46
C ARG A 138 7.71 -5.98 10.99
N ILE A 139 7.51 -6.08 9.68
CA ILE A 139 6.20 -6.10 9.03
C ILE A 139 6.04 -7.44 8.30
N PRO A 140 5.22 -8.37 8.81
CA PRO A 140 4.87 -9.58 8.07
C PRO A 140 3.99 -9.21 6.86
N ILE A 141 4.25 -9.84 5.73
CA ILE A 141 3.50 -9.63 4.49
C ILE A 141 2.97 -10.97 4.01
N GLN A 142 1.70 -10.97 3.60
CA GLN A 142 1.01 -12.11 3.02
C GLN A 142 0.49 -11.75 1.63
N VAL A 143 0.74 -12.63 0.68
CA VAL A 143 0.23 -12.53 -0.69
C VAL A 143 -0.44 -13.85 -1.05
N ASP A 144 -1.71 -13.80 -1.41
CA ASP A 144 -2.46 -14.98 -1.84
C ASP A 144 -2.64 -14.94 -3.36
N VAL A 145 -2.26 -16.03 -4.02
CA VAL A 145 -2.28 -16.16 -5.48
C VAL A 145 -3.23 -17.28 -5.85
N GLY A 146 -4.36 -16.94 -6.47
CA GLY A 146 -5.24 -17.91 -7.11
C GLY A 146 -4.77 -18.22 -8.54
N PHE A 147 -5.18 -19.36 -9.08
CA PHE A 147 -4.92 -19.77 -10.46
C PHE A 147 -6.20 -20.34 -11.09
N GLY A 148 -6.30 -20.23 -12.43
CA GLY A 148 -7.39 -20.87 -13.20
C GLY A 148 -8.68 -20.05 -13.35
N ASP A 149 -8.81 -18.90 -12.68
CA ASP A 149 -10.02 -18.06 -12.81
C ASP A 149 -10.10 -17.37 -14.18
N VAL A 150 -11.29 -17.37 -14.78
CA VAL A 150 -11.57 -16.58 -16.00
C VAL A 150 -11.86 -15.13 -15.60
N VAL A 151 -11.03 -14.20 -16.07
CA VAL A 151 -11.21 -12.76 -15.82
C VAL A 151 -12.14 -12.15 -16.87
N THR A 152 -13.35 -11.78 -16.44
CA THR A 152 -14.34 -11.09 -17.28
C THR A 152 -14.95 -9.90 -16.53
N PRO A 153 -14.93 -8.67 -17.09
CA PRO A 153 -14.28 -8.26 -18.34
C PRO A 153 -12.75 -8.38 -18.26
N LYS A 154 -12.04 -8.24 -19.39
CA LYS A 154 -10.56 -8.29 -19.42
C LYS A 154 -9.97 -7.32 -18.38
N ALA A 155 -8.89 -7.76 -17.72
CA ALA A 155 -8.16 -6.91 -16.79
C ALA A 155 -7.66 -5.62 -17.48
N GLY A 156 -7.81 -4.50 -16.78
CA GLY A 156 -7.33 -3.19 -17.21
C GLY A 156 -6.11 -2.74 -16.42
N ILE A 157 -5.35 -1.82 -17.00
CA ILE A 157 -4.25 -1.13 -16.31
C ILE A 157 -4.85 0.00 -15.47
N ILE A 158 -4.44 0.11 -14.20
CA ILE A 158 -4.87 1.16 -13.28
C ILE A 158 -3.67 1.89 -12.69
N SER A 159 -3.85 3.17 -12.35
CA SER A 159 -2.94 3.89 -11.44
C SER A 159 -3.40 3.65 -10.01
N TYR A 160 -2.58 2.96 -9.21
CA TYR A 160 -2.92 2.63 -7.83
C TYR A 160 -2.51 3.76 -6.88
N PRO A 161 -3.43 4.34 -6.09
CA PRO A 161 -3.10 5.39 -5.13
C PRO A 161 -2.32 4.83 -3.94
N THR A 162 -1.19 5.45 -3.57
CA THR A 162 -0.39 5.03 -2.41
C THR A 162 -0.33 6.10 -1.32
N LEU A 163 -0.07 5.70 -0.07
CA LEU A 163 -0.12 6.55 1.12
C LEU A 163 0.81 7.77 1.06
N LEU A 164 2.01 7.60 0.49
CA LEU A 164 3.07 8.61 0.54
C LEU A 164 3.41 9.23 -0.83
N ASP A 165 2.61 8.94 -1.86
CA ASP A 165 2.78 9.51 -3.20
C ASP A 165 2.50 11.02 -3.22
N VAL A 166 3.34 11.77 -3.94
CA VAL A 166 3.14 13.19 -4.19
C VAL A 166 1.80 13.43 -4.89
N LEU A 167 1.40 12.55 -5.82
CA LEU A 167 0.11 12.69 -6.49
C LEU A 167 -1.07 12.47 -5.53
N SER A 168 -0.96 11.51 -4.61
CA SER A 168 -1.95 11.34 -3.54
C SER A 168 -1.99 12.57 -2.63
N HIS A 169 -0.82 13.11 -2.24
CA HIS A 169 -0.74 14.28 -1.38
C HIS A 169 -1.32 15.55 -2.04
N LEU A 170 -1.04 15.75 -3.34
CA LEU A 170 -1.63 16.84 -4.11
C LEU A 170 -3.15 16.67 -4.24
N ARG A 171 -3.64 15.44 -4.43
CA ARG A 171 -5.08 15.15 -4.42
C ARG A 171 -5.70 15.51 -3.07
N ASP A 172 -5.11 15.09 -1.97
CA ASP A 172 -5.62 15.36 -0.62
C ASP A 172 -5.59 16.86 -0.28
N PHE A 173 -4.58 17.58 -0.77
CA PHE A 173 -4.50 19.03 -0.64
C PHE A 173 -5.54 19.75 -1.50
N LEU A 174 -5.68 19.40 -2.79
CA LEU A 174 -6.47 20.17 -3.75
C LEU A 174 -7.96 19.78 -3.79
N LEU A 175 -8.31 18.53 -3.47
CA LEU A 175 -9.67 18.02 -3.67
C LEU A 175 -10.70 18.63 -2.72
N PRO A 176 -10.43 18.82 -1.41
CA PRO A 176 -11.41 19.44 -0.51
C PRO A 176 -11.73 20.90 -0.86
N PRO A 177 -10.76 21.81 -1.15
CA PRO A 177 -11.06 23.14 -1.66
C PRO A 177 -11.87 23.12 -2.96
N LEU A 178 -11.57 22.19 -3.88
CA LEU A 178 -12.31 22.05 -5.14
C LEU A 178 -13.77 21.63 -4.91
N ARG A 179 -14.00 20.65 -4.01
CA ARG A 179 -15.36 20.22 -3.64
C ARG A 179 -16.15 21.32 -2.96
N ALA A 180 -15.48 22.13 -2.15
CA ALA A 180 -16.12 23.26 -1.51
C ALA A 180 -16.46 24.38 -2.50
N ALA A 181 -15.56 24.67 -3.44
CA ALA A 181 -15.82 25.59 -4.55
C ALA A 181 -16.97 25.12 -5.46
N SER A 182 -17.16 23.81 -5.63
CA SER A 182 -18.28 23.24 -6.39
C SER A 182 -19.59 23.11 -5.59
N GLY A 183 -19.61 23.48 -4.31
CA GLY A 183 -20.78 23.38 -3.44
C GLY A 183 -21.14 21.96 -3.00
N THR A 184 -20.23 20.99 -3.20
CA THR A 184 -20.48 19.56 -2.94
C THR A 184 -20.08 19.11 -1.53
N ALA A 185 -19.33 19.93 -0.79
CA ALA A 185 -18.93 19.67 0.60
C ALA A 185 -18.59 20.98 1.33
N PRO A 186 -18.65 21.04 2.68
CA PRO A 186 -18.13 22.17 3.44
C PRO A 186 -16.60 22.31 3.31
N VAL A 187 -16.11 23.55 3.44
CA VAL A 187 -14.68 23.90 3.34
C VAL A 187 -13.94 23.43 4.59
N PRO A 188 -12.84 22.66 4.49
CA PRO A 188 -11.87 22.63 5.57
C PRO A 188 -11.01 23.91 5.53
N PHE A 189 -10.99 24.66 6.63
CA PHE A 189 -10.43 26.01 6.66
C PHE A 189 -8.92 26.06 6.88
N ASN A 190 -8.28 24.97 7.32
CA ASN A 190 -6.85 25.01 7.61
C ASN A 190 -6.11 23.73 7.17
N TRP A 191 -5.01 23.91 6.46
CA TRP A 191 -4.06 22.85 6.09
C TRP A 191 -2.74 23.11 6.82
N SER A 192 -2.44 22.31 7.84
CA SER A 192 -1.12 22.35 8.47
C SER A 192 -0.04 21.90 7.48
N ALA A 193 1.19 22.41 7.62
CA ALA A 193 2.31 21.93 6.81
C ALA A 193 2.44 20.40 6.95
N GLY A 194 2.25 19.68 5.85
CA GLY A 194 2.23 18.21 5.80
C GLY A 194 0.84 17.55 5.85
N GLY A 195 -0.24 18.34 5.94
CA GLY A 195 -1.61 17.84 6.04
C GLY A 195 -1.99 17.35 7.45
N PRO A 196 -3.23 16.84 7.61
CA PRO A 196 -4.34 16.92 6.68
C PRO A 196 -5.12 18.22 6.90
N TRP A 197 -6.19 18.40 6.14
CA TRP A 197 -7.19 19.44 6.36
C TRP A 197 -7.87 19.28 7.73
N VAL A 198 -7.96 20.36 8.51
CA VAL A 198 -8.71 20.40 9.78
C VAL A 198 -9.77 21.51 9.75
N PRO A 199 -10.92 21.31 10.42
CA PRO A 199 -11.89 22.38 10.63
C PRO A 199 -11.23 23.54 11.40
N GLU A 200 -11.58 24.77 11.06
CA GLU A 200 -11.25 25.90 11.94
C GLU A 200 -11.92 25.65 13.30
N LYS A 201 -11.16 25.79 14.39
CA LYS A 201 -11.80 25.89 15.71
C LYS A 201 -12.69 27.12 15.65
N SER A 202 -14.00 26.93 15.69
CA SER A 202 -14.91 28.06 15.89
C SER A 202 -14.55 28.69 17.23
N ASP A 203 -14.26 29.98 17.22
CA ASP A 203 -14.26 30.81 18.43
C ASP A 203 -15.69 30.81 18.99
N ILE A 204 -16.05 29.77 19.73
CA ILE A 204 -17.21 29.78 20.60
C ILE A 204 -16.79 30.60 21.82
N THR A 205 -16.77 31.93 21.66
CA THR A 205 -16.91 32.82 22.82
C THR A 205 -18.27 32.52 23.45
N PRO A 206 -18.34 32.08 24.72
CA PRO A 206 -19.61 31.99 25.42
C PRO A 206 -20.14 33.42 25.57
N ARG A 207 -21.34 33.68 25.05
CA ARG A 207 -22.15 34.85 25.42
C ARG A 207 -22.95 34.55 26.66
#